data_AF-A0A924NK89-F1
#
_entry.id   AF-A0A924NK89-F1
#
_cell.length_a   1.000
_cell.length_b   1.000
_cell.length_c   1.000
_cell.angle_alpha   90.00
_cell.angle_beta   90.00
_cell.angle_gamma   90.00
#
_symmetry.space_group_name_H-M   'P 1'
#
loop_
_entity.id
_entity.type
_entity.pdbx_description
1 polymer ?
#
loop_
_entity_poly.entity_id
_entity_poly.type
_entity_poly.pdbx_seq_one_letter_code
_entity_poly.pdbx_strand_id
1 'polypeptide(L)'
;DRTGDLTTIARSADRVAHSSPHGDSGMLVDYVRPLGFEHDIVVCLHAGAPQRTLRVLFFRGPGSDFSDRDIAVLTLLRPHLQAAYITAERRRNGLVPLTPRQREVLQCVEAGYTNRQIARRLFVSEGTVAKHLENVFQRLGVSSRTAAIAKVRAQV
;
A
#
# COMPACT_ATOMS: atom_id res chain seq x y z
N ASP A 1 11.21 -4.34 22.67
CA ASP A 1 10.07 -5.07 22.08
C ASP A 1 8.76 -4.78 22.78
N ARG A 2 7.92 -3.88 22.22
CA ARG A 2 6.44 -3.87 22.37
C ARG A 2 5.68 -2.74 21.65
N THR A 3 6.28 -2.04 20.68
CA THR A 3 5.56 -1.08 19.81
C THR A 3 4.76 -1.77 18.68
N GLY A 4 4.63 -3.09 18.73
CA GLY A 4 4.44 -3.94 17.56
C GLY A 4 3.17 -4.78 17.54
N ASP A 5 2.09 -4.36 18.18
CA ASP A 5 0.79 -4.98 17.88
C ASP A 5 0.06 -4.20 16.77
N LEU A 6 0.53 -4.43 15.56
CA LEU A 6 -0.06 -3.92 14.31
C LEU A 6 -1.25 -4.78 13.85
N THR A 7 -1.71 -5.70 14.69
CA THR A 7 -2.78 -6.65 14.36
C THR A 7 -4.14 -6.27 14.91
N THR A 8 -4.21 -5.30 15.83
CA THR A 8 -5.37 -5.15 16.71
C THR A 8 -6.18 -3.89 16.36
N ILE A 9 -7.47 -4.10 16.07
CA ILE A 9 -8.47 -3.03 16.07
C ILE A 9 -8.54 -2.52 17.50
N ALA A 10 -8.35 -1.22 17.69
CA ALA A 10 -8.26 -0.65 19.03
C ALA A 10 -9.07 0.63 19.10
N ARG A 11 -9.82 0.79 20.19
CA ARG A 11 -10.39 2.09 20.56
C ARG A 11 -9.27 3.00 21.05
N SER A 12 -9.48 4.31 20.92
CA SER A 12 -8.56 5.31 21.47
C SER A 12 -8.41 5.17 22.98
N ALA A 13 -9.53 4.98 23.70
CA ALA A 13 -9.56 4.81 25.14
C ALA A 13 -8.72 3.61 25.62
N ASP A 14 -8.71 2.51 24.85
CA ASP A 14 -7.93 1.30 25.15
C ASP A 14 -6.42 1.51 24.93
N ARG A 15 -6.02 2.46 24.05
CA ARG A 15 -4.59 2.76 23.78
C ARG A 15 -3.95 3.69 24.81
N VAL A 16 -4.73 4.57 25.45
CA VAL A 16 -4.24 5.46 26.52
C VAL A 16 -3.78 4.67 27.74
N ALA A 17 -4.33 3.47 27.97
CA ALA A 17 -3.92 2.60 29.07
C ALA A 17 -2.58 1.85 28.84
N HIS A 18 -2.09 1.74 27.60
CA HIS A 18 -0.96 0.85 27.26
C HIS A 18 0.18 1.44 26.43
N SER A 19 0.25 2.75 26.18
CA SER A 19 1.42 3.35 25.52
C SER A 19 1.89 4.66 26.13
N SER A 20 3.21 4.78 26.31
CA SER A 20 3.91 6.02 26.65
C SER A 20 3.55 7.16 25.67
N PRO A 21 3.60 8.43 26.11
CA PRO A 21 3.00 9.59 25.43
C PRO A 21 3.65 10.03 24.08
N HIS A 22 4.46 9.18 23.43
CA HIS A 22 5.22 9.53 22.22
C HIS A 22 4.71 8.85 20.94
N GLY A 23 3.50 8.30 20.95
CA GLY A 23 2.81 7.88 19.73
C GLY A 23 1.92 9.00 19.21
N ASP A 24 2.16 9.45 17.98
CA ASP A 24 1.53 10.50 17.16
C ASP A 24 -0.04 10.57 17.16
N SER A 25 -0.73 9.69 17.89
CA SER A 25 -2.19 9.67 18.02
C SER A 25 -2.74 10.61 19.09
N GLY A 26 -1.97 10.99 20.11
CA GLY A 26 -2.45 11.91 21.16
C GLY A 26 -2.84 13.28 20.61
N MET A 27 -2.03 13.80 19.68
CA MET A 27 -2.29 15.07 18.98
C MET A 27 -3.58 15.04 18.15
N LEU A 28 -3.96 13.88 17.62
CA LEU A 28 -5.12 13.76 16.75
C LEU A 28 -6.43 13.86 17.54
N VAL A 29 -6.51 13.22 18.71
CA VAL A 29 -7.68 13.27 19.59
C VAL A 29 -7.99 14.71 20.01
N ASP A 30 -6.94 15.47 20.35
CA ASP A 30 -7.06 16.88 20.71
C ASP A 30 -7.52 17.75 19.53
N TYR A 31 -7.23 17.34 18.29
CA TYR A 31 -7.67 18.04 17.08
C TYR A 31 -9.12 17.73 16.69
N VAL A 32 -9.61 16.50 16.91
CA VAL A 32 -10.96 16.10 16.49
C VAL A 32 -12.05 16.40 17.53
N ARG A 33 -11.71 16.55 18.81
CA ARG A 33 -12.67 16.92 19.85
C ARG A 33 -13.38 18.26 19.59
N PRO A 34 -12.68 19.34 19.20
CA PRO A 34 -13.33 20.60 18.82
C PRO A 34 -14.28 20.48 17.61
N LEU A 35 -14.15 19.41 16.81
CA LEU A 35 -15.05 19.12 15.68
C LEU A 35 -16.31 18.35 16.10
N GLY A 36 -16.50 18.10 17.41
CA GLY A 36 -17.66 17.41 17.96
C GLY A 36 -17.56 15.88 17.95
N PHE A 37 -16.37 15.32 17.73
CA PHE A 37 -16.13 13.87 17.83
C PHE A 37 -15.56 13.52 19.21
N GLU A 38 -16.19 12.58 19.90
CA GLU A 38 -15.82 12.18 21.27
C GLU A 38 -15.19 10.79 21.33
N HIS A 39 -15.50 9.95 20.35
CA HIS A 39 -15.09 8.56 20.30
C HIS A 39 -14.40 8.24 18.98
N ASP A 40 -13.34 7.44 19.04
CA ASP A 40 -12.67 6.93 17.85
C ASP A 40 -12.21 5.48 17.99
N ILE A 41 -12.23 4.78 16.86
CA ILE A 41 -11.69 3.44 16.70
C ILE A 41 -10.81 3.37 15.45
N VAL A 42 -9.67 2.70 15.57
CA VAL A 42 -8.71 2.57 14.48
C VAL A 42 -8.63 1.13 13.98
N VAL A 43 -8.66 0.99 12.65
CA VAL A 43 -8.39 -0.27 11.94
C VAL A 43 -7.07 -0.13 11.20
N CYS A 44 -6.10 -0.99 11.53
CA CYS A 44 -4.80 -1.03 10.87
C CYS A 44 -4.82 -2.05 9.71
N LEU A 45 -4.46 -1.60 8.51
CA LEU A 45 -4.38 -2.41 7.28
C LEU A 45 -2.94 -2.47 6.79
N HIS A 46 -2.52 -3.62 6.26
CA HIS A 46 -1.20 -3.78 5.67
C HIS A 46 -1.19 -3.34 4.20
N ALA A 47 -0.36 -2.34 3.90
CA ALA A 47 -0.30 -1.68 2.60
C ALA A 47 0.83 -2.23 1.73
N GLY A 48 0.76 -3.50 1.34
CA GLY A 48 1.48 -4.10 0.19
C GLY A 48 3.01 -4.24 0.27
N ALA A 49 3.74 -3.24 0.77
CA ALA A 49 5.19 -3.25 0.97
C ALA A 49 5.52 -3.54 2.44
N PRO A 50 6.67 -4.18 2.75
CA PRO A 50 7.10 -4.35 4.13
C PRO A 50 7.20 -2.97 4.79
N GLN A 51 6.51 -2.80 5.92
CA GLN A 51 6.48 -1.61 6.80
C GLN A 51 5.48 -0.47 6.50
N ARG A 52 4.66 -0.52 5.45
CA ARG A 52 3.55 0.47 5.31
C ARG A 52 2.27 -0.03 5.97
N THR A 53 1.80 0.71 6.97
CA THR A 53 0.50 0.49 7.62
C THR A 53 -0.43 1.64 7.26
N LEU A 54 -1.61 1.32 6.74
CA LEU A 54 -2.70 2.28 6.59
C LEU A 54 -3.56 2.24 7.85
N ARG A 55 -3.80 3.40 8.47
CA ARG A 55 -4.70 3.54 9.61
C ARG A 55 -6.01 4.13 9.11
N VAL A 56 -7.10 3.38 9.25
CA VAL A 56 -8.46 3.85 8.96
C VAL A 56 -9.10 4.23 10.29
N LEU A 57 -9.44 5.51 10.43
CA LEU A 57 -10.03 6.05 11.66
C LEU A 57 -11.52 6.27 11.45
N PHE A 58 -12.31 5.77 12.40
CA PHE A 58 -13.73 6.00 12.47
C PHE A 58 -14.00 6.89 13.67
N PHE A 59 -14.75 7.96 13.47
CA PHE A 59 -15.11 8.91 14.51
C PHE A 59 -16.60 8.85 14.77
N ARG A 60 -16.97 9.03 16.04
CA ARG A 60 -18.36 9.15 16.46
C ARG A 60 -18.50 10.37 17.36
N GLY A 61 -19.61 11.08 17.18
CA GLY A 61 -19.97 12.24 17.97
C GLY A 61 -20.38 11.90 19.40
N PRO A 62 -21.09 12.82 20.08
CA PRO A 62 -21.54 12.61 21.44
C PRO A 62 -22.47 11.40 21.56
N GLY A 63 -22.43 10.71 22.70
CA GLY A 63 -23.25 9.53 22.97
C GLY A 63 -22.42 8.32 23.37
N SER A 64 -22.85 7.13 22.96
CA SER A 64 -22.17 5.88 23.32
C SER A 64 -20.94 5.59 22.44
N ASP A 65 -19.87 5.15 23.09
CA ASP A 65 -18.64 4.66 22.45
C ASP A 65 -18.91 3.45 21.53
N PHE A 66 -17.90 3.06 20.76
CA PHE A 66 -17.88 1.84 19.97
C PHE A 66 -18.07 0.61 20.85
N SER A 67 -19.06 -0.19 20.49
CA SER A 67 -19.44 -1.43 21.16
C SER A 67 -18.63 -2.62 20.67
N ASP A 68 -18.70 -3.74 21.39
CA ASP A 68 -18.13 -5.02 20.94
C ASP A 68 -18.68 -5.46 19.58
N ARG A 69 -19.94 -5.11 19.27
CA ARG A 69 -20.54 -5.34 17.96
C ARG A 69 -19.83 -4.54 16.87
N ASP A 70 -19.48 -3.28 17.15
CA ASP A 70 -18.73 -2.45 16.21
C ASP A 70 -17.34 -3.06 15.95
N ILE A 71 -16.67 -3.53 17.00
CA ILE A 71 -15.38 -4.22 16.90
C ILE A 71 -15.52 -5.49 16.07
N ALA A 72 -16.54 -6.31 16.32
CA ALA A 72 -16.78 -7.56 15.59
C ALA A 72 -17.03 -7.29 14.09
N VAL A 73 -17.84 -6.29 13.75
CA VAL A 73 -18.10 -5.89 12.37
C VAL A 73 -16.82 -5.40 11.69
N LEU A 74 -16.05 -4.51 12.34
CA LEU A 74 -14.80 -4.01 11.78
C LEU A 74 -13.75 -5.11 11.62
N THR A 75 -13.73 -6.10 12.51
CA THR A 75 -12.88 -7.28 12.42
C THR A 75 -13.20 -8.09 11.16
N LEU A 76 -14.49 -8.34 10.91
CA LEU A 76 -14.95 -9.03 9.71
C LEU A 76 -14.68 -8.23 8.42
N LEU A 77 -14.83 -6.91 8.46
CA LEU A 77 -14.61 -6.05 7.30
C LEU A 77 -13.13 -5.81 6.98
N ARG A 78 -12.24 -5.93 7.97
CA ARG A 78 -10.81 -5.64 7.83
C ARG A 78 -10.16 -6.28 6.59
N PRO A 79 -10.28 -7.60 6.31
CA PRO A 79 -9.68 -8.19 5.10
C PRO A 79 -10.24 -7.60 3.80
N HIS A 80 -11.52 -7.23 3.77
CA HIS A 80 -12.17 -6.62 2.61
C HIS A 80 -11.69 -5.18 2.40
N LEU A 81 -11.56 -4.39 3.47
CA LEU A 81 -10.99 -3.04 3.43
C LEU A 81 -9.54 -3.08 2.94
N GLN A 82 -8.75 -4.07 3.38
CA GLN A 82 -7.39 -4.26 2.91
C GLN A 82 -7.34 -4.58 1.41
N ALA A 83 -8.16 -5.52 0.93
CA ALA A 83 -8.22 -5.88 -0.48
C ALA A 83 -8.68 -4.69 -1.37
N ALA A 84 -9.68 -3.94 -0.91
CA ALA A 84 -10.17 -2.75 -1.59
C ALA A 84 -9.08 -1.68 -1.70
N TYR A 85 -8.36 -1.41 -0.61
CA TYR A 85 -7.24 -0.48 -0.60
C TYR A 85 -6.11 -0.91 -1.56
N ILE A 86 -5.66 -2.16 -1.49
CA ILE A 86 -4.61 -2.69 -2.40
C ILE A 86 -5.04 -2.52 -3.86
N THR A 87 -6.31 -2.79 -4.17
CA THR A 87 -6.85 -2.64 -5.52
C THR A 87 -6.88 -1.17 -5.96
N ALA A 88 -7.31 -0.26 -5.08
CA ALA A 88 -7.33 1.17 -5.35
C ALA A 88 -5.90 1.73 -5.54
N GLU A 89 -4.95 1.32 -4.70
CA GLU A 89 -3.54 1.70 -4.84
C GLU A 89 -2.93 1.17 -6.12
N ARG A 90 -3.24 -0.07 -6.53
CA ARG A 90 -2.82 -0.59 -7.82
C ARG A 90 -3.32 0.28 -8.97
N ARG A 91 -4.58 0.68 -8.95
CA ARG A 91 -5.14 1.60 -9.95
C ARG A 91 -4.47 2.97 -9.90
N ARG A 92 -4.29 3.54 -8.71
CA ARG A 92 -3.69 4.86 -8.49
C ARG A 92 -2.24 4.93 -8.94
N ASN A 93 -1.47 3.89 -8.65
CA ASN A 93 -0.06 3.79 -9.05
C ASN A 93 0.12 3.44 -10.53
N GLY A 94 -0.97 3.36 -11.29
CA GLY A 94 -0.94 3.03 -12.72
C GLY A 94 -0.36 1.65 -12.97
N LEU A 95 -0.59 0.70 -12.06
CA LEU A 95 -0.23 -0.70 -12.25
C LEU A 95 -1.14 -1.32 -13.32
N VAL A 96 -0.98 -0.87 -14.58
CA VAL A 96 -1.51 -1.56 -15.74
C VAL A 96 -0.74 -2.87 -15.81
N PRO A 97 -1.41 -4.03 -15.70
CA PRO A 97 -0.71 -5.31 -15.69
C PRO A 97 0.11 -5.45 -16.97
N LEU A 98 1.42 -5.60 -16.81
CA LEU A 98 2.32 -5.94 -17.90
C LEU A 98 1.94 -7.31 -18.45
N THR A 99 2.00 -7.46 -19.77
CA THR A 99 1.85 -8.78 -20.39
C THR A 99 2.97 -9.71 -19.91
N PRO A 100 2.80 -11.05 -19.96
CA PRO A 100 3.85 -11.98 -19.56
C PRO A 100 5.19 -11.66 -20.22
N ARG A 101 5.17 -11.36 -21.53
CA ARG A 101 6.37 -11.02 -22.28
C ARG A 101 7.01 -9.70 -21.86
N GLN A 102 6.20 -8.68 -21.56
CA GLN A 102 6.70 -7.41 -21.03
C GLN A 102 7.39 -7.60 -19.67
N ARG A 103 6.85 -8.49 -18.82
CA ARG A 103 7.44 -8.84 -17.52
C ARG A 103 8.78 -9.55 -17.69
N GLU A 104 8.89 -10.52 -18.59
CA GLU A 104 10.15 -11.22 -18.89
C GLU A 104 11.24 -10.25 -19.38
N VAL A 105 10.88 -9.33 -20.28
CA VAL A 105 11.81 -8.29 -20.76
C VAL A 105 12.25 -7.40 -19.60
N LEU A 106 11.32 -6.96 -18.74
CA LEU A 106 11.62 -6.11 -17.60
C LEU A 106 12.51 -6.82 -16.56
N GLN A 107 12.28 -8.11 -16.29
CA GLN A 107 13.13 -8.93 -15.41
C GLN A 107 14.58 -9.00 -15.94
N CYS A 108 14.73 -9.17 -17.25
CA CYS A 108 16.06 -9.14 -17.85
C CYS A 108 16.72 -7.76 -17.75
N VAL A 109 15.92 -6.69 -17.85
CA VAL A 109 16.40 -5.31 -17.67
C VAL A 109 16.88 -5.07 -16.24
N GLU A 110 16.14 -5.54 -15.24
CA GLU A 110 16.51 -5.47 -13.83
C GLU A 110 17.80 -6.24 -13.52
N ALA A 111 17.99 -7.39 -14.19
CA ALA A 111 19.23 -8.17 -14.13
C ALA A 111 20.42 -7.51 -14.90
N GLY A 112 20.22 -6.35 -15.51
CA GLY A 112 21.29 -5.58 -16.17
C GLY A 112 21.57 -5.96 -17.63
N TYR A 113 20.76 -6.81 -18.27
CA TYR A 113 21.01 -7.26 -19.64
C TYR A 113 20.76 -6.17 -20.70
N THR A 114 21.65 -6.02 -21.67
CA THR A 114 21.44 -5.12 -22.83
C THR A 114 20.33 -5.64 -23.75
N ASN A 115 19.74 -4.78 -24.60
CA ASN A 115 18.68 -5.21 -25.54
C ASN A 115 19.13 -6.38 -26.42
N ARG A 116 20.40 -6.41 -26.83
CA ARG A 116 21.02 -7.52 -27.58
C ARG A 116 21.07 -8.82 -26.79
N GLN A 117 21.43 -8.77 -25.51
CA GLN A 117 21.45 -9.94 -24.64
C GLN A 117 20.02 -10.47 -24.40
N ILE A 118 19.06 -9.55 -24.18
CA ILE A 118 17.64 -9.89 -24.01
C ILE A 118 17.10 -10.54 -25.29
N ALA A 119 17.38 -9.96 -26.45
CA ALA A 119 16.97 -10.46 -27.76
C ALA A 119 17.43 -11.91 -27.97
N ARG A 120 18.70 -12.21 -27.67
CA ARG A 120 19.26 -13.56 -27.71
C ARG A 120 18.59 -14.51 -26.73
N ARG A 121 18.42 -14.08 -25.46
CA ARG A 121 17.82 -14.90 -24.41
C ARG A 121 16.36 -15.25 -24.70
N LEU A 122 15.64 -14.33 -25.30
CA LEU A 122 14.21 -14.45 -25.57
C LEU A 122 13.91 -14.90 -27.00
N PHE A 123 14.92 -15.17 -27.83
CA PHE A 123 14.77 -15.57 -29.24
C PHE A 123 13.94 -14.58 -30.08
N VAL A 124 14.23 -13.28 -29.96
CA VAL A 124 13.56 -12.19 -30.71
C VAL A 124 14.59 -11.21 -31.24
N SER A 125 14.16 -10.24 -32.07
CA SER A 125 15.05 -9.17 -32.56
C SER A 125 15.28 -8.10 -31.49
N GLU A 126 16.39 -7.35 -31.60
CA GLU A 126 16.65 -6.17 -30.75
C GLU A 126 15.56 -5.11 -30.88
N GLY A 127 15.02 -4.92 -32.09
CA GLY A 127 13.89 -4.02 -32.34
C GLY A 127 12.61 -4.46 -31.63
N THR A 128 12.35 -5.77 -31.56
CA THR A 128 11.22 -6.32 -30.79
C THR A 128 11.37 -6.04 -29.29
N VAL A 129 12.59 -6.17 -28.74
CA VAL A 129 12.87 -5.81 -27.34
C VAL A 129 12.65 -4.32 -27.12
N ALA A 130 13.18 -3.47 -28.02
CA ALA A 130 12.98 -2.03 -27.94
C ALA A 130 11.50 -1.65 -27.94
N LYS A 131 10.69 -2.30 -28.79
CA LYS A 131 9.23 -2.07 -28.83
C LYS A 131 8.53 -2.53 -27.56
N HIS A 132 8.93 -3.67 -26.99
CA HIS A 132 8.41 -4.09 -25.70
C HIS A 132 8.74 -3.09 -24.60
N LEU A 133 9.96 -2.54 -24.58
CA LEU A 133 10.39 -1.53 -23.59
C LEU A 133 9.65 -0.20 -23.75
N GLU A 134 9.45 0.27 -24.98
CA GLU A 134 8.64 1.48 -25.25
C GLU A 134 7.22 1.33 -24.69
N ASN A 135 6.56 0.20 -24.99
CA ASN A 135 5.22 -0.10 -24.49
C ASN A 135 5.19 -0.23 -22.95
N VAL A 136 6.24 -0.80 -22.35
CA VAL A 136 6.40 -0.88 -20.90
C VAL A 136 6.55 0.51 -20.29
N PHE A 137 7.40 1.37 -20.86
CA PHE A 137 7.63 2.72 -20.37
C PHE A 137 6.36 3.57 -20.42
N GLN A 138 5.61 3.49 -21.53
CA GLN A 138 4.29 4.12 -21.64
C GLN A 138 3.32 3.61 -20.57
N ARG A 139 3.22 2.28 -20.39
CA ARG A 139 2.33 1.69 -19.36
C ARG A 139 2.72 2.07 -17.94
N LEU A 140 4.01 2.16 -17.67
CA LEU A 140 4.55 2.57 -16.38
C LEU A 140 4.55 4.09 -16.22
N GLY A 141 4.24 4.89 -17.23
CA GLY A 141 4.30 6.35 -17.17
C GLY A 141 5.70 6.88 -16.84
N VAL A 142 6.74 6.25 -17.40
CA VAL A 142 8.14 6.63 -17.21
C VAL A 142 8.81 6.84 -18.57
N SER A 143 9.92 7.59 -18.60
CA SER A 143 10.64 7.91 -19.83
C SER A 143 11.99 7.20 -19.96
N SER A 144 12.45 6.49 -18.93
CA SER A 144 13.79 5.88 -18.93
C SER A 144 13.81 4.48 -18.33
N ARG A 145 14.82 3.73 -18.76
CA ARG A 145 15.13 2.37 -18.27
C ARG A 145 15.32 2.33 -16.76
N THR A 146 16.10 3.27 -16.22
CA THR A 146 16.36 3.37 -14.77
C THR A 146 15.10 3.77 -14.01
N ALA A 147 14.29 4.68 -14.56
CA ALA A 147 13.01 5.06 -13.95
C ALA A 147 12.03 3.88 -13.92
N ALA A 148 12.01 3.04 -14.96
CA ALA A 148 11.20 1.82 -14.97
C ALA A 148 11.61 0.85 -13.86
N ILE A 149 12.91 0.60 -13.68
CA ILE A 149 13.43 -0.27 -12.61
C ILE A 149 13.10 0.33 -11.23
N ALA A 150 13.36 1.62 -11.02
CA ALA A 150 13.07 2.29 -9.76
C ALA A 150 11.58 2.22 -9.41
N LYS A 151 10.70 2.44 -10.39
CA LYS A 151 9.25 2.36 -10.21
C LYS A 151 8.79 0.96 -9.84
N VAL A 152 9.36 -0.09 -10.45
CA VAL A 152 9.03 -1.48 -10.11
C VAL A 152 9.57 -1.87 -8.74
N ARG A 153 10.76 -1.42 -8.34
CA ARG A 153 11.30 -1.66 -6.99
C ARG A 153 10.52 -0.96 -5.89
N ALA A 154 9.96 0.21 -6.16
CA ALA A 154 9.08 0.90 -5.21
C ALA A 154 7.70 0.20 -5.03
N GLN A 155 7.40 -0.82 -5.83
CA GLN A 155 6.14 -1.57 -5.83
C GLN A 155 6.24 -2.95 -5.19
N VAL A 156 7.45 -3.42 -4.83
CA VAL A 156 7.74 -4.68 -4.13
C VAL A 156 8.06 -4.37 -2.67
#